data_AF-A0A9E4C6I9-F1
#
_entry.id   AF-A0A9E4C6I9-F1
#
_cell.length_a   1.000
_cell.length_b   1.000
_cell.length_c   1.000
_cell.angle_alpha   90.00
_cell.angle_beta   90.00
_cell.angle_gamma   90.00
#
_symmetry.space_group_name_H-M   'P 1'
#
loop_
_entity.id
_entity.type
_entity.pdbx_description
1 polymer ?
#
loop_
_entity_poly.entity_id
_entity_poly.type
_entity_poly.pdbx_seq_one_letter_code
_entity_poly.pdbx_strand_id
1 'polypeptide(L)'
;SSIGHAGYVLMGVVATMSVVDGKVTFTDIGISAVAFYLLAYLFTNLGAFGMLILVCRDGYRGDNIEDWKGIGQAHPWAGMAFVVFLLSLGGIPPTAGFVGKLYLFAAAVQNEYYWLAVIGLVMSAVSMYYYGRIIMVMYMEN
;
A
#
# COMPACT_ATOMS: atom_id res chain seq x y z
N SER A 1 6.92 -3.95 -4.86
CA SER A 1 5.73 -3.43 -4.17
C SER A 1 4.53 -4.38 -4.32
N SER A 2 4.11 -4.75 -5.54
CA SER A 2 2.88 -5.53 -5.79
C SER A 2 2.77 -6.89 -5.07
N ILE A 3 3.86 -7.64 -4.91
CA ILE A 3 3.86 -8.95 -4.21
C ILE A 3 3.44 -8.81 -2.73
N GLY A 4 3.93 -7.76 -2.05
CA GLY A 4 3.54 -7.50 -0.66
C GLY A 4 2.07 -7.14 -0.53
N HIS A 5 1.56 -6.32 -1.47
CA HIS A 5 0.14 -5.96 -1.55
C HIS A 5 -0.76 -7.18 -1.84
N ALA A 6 -0.32 -8.10 -2.71
CA ALA A 6 -0.99 -9.37 -2.93
C ALA A 6 -1.06 -10.22 -1.64
N GLY A 7 0.01 -10.21 -0.83
CA GLY A 7 0.03 -10.85 0.49
C GLY A 7 -1.04 -10.31 1.44
N TYR A 8 -1.26 -8.99 1.49
CA TYR A 8 -2.34 -8.39 2.30
C TYR A 8 -3.73 -8.78 1.79
N VAL A 9 -3.93 -8.83 0.47
CA VAL A 9 -5.20 -9.29 -0.11
C VAL A 9 -5.46 -10.74 0.28
N LEU A 10 -4.47 -11.62 0.15
CA LEU A 10 -4.59 -13.02 0.55
C LEU A 10 -4.86 -13.18 2.05
N MET A 11 -4.20 -12.40 2.90
CA MET A 11 -4.53 -12.33 4.33
C MET A 11 -6.02 -11.99 4.53
N GLY A 12 -6.52 -10.98 3.83
CA GLY A 12 -7.94 -10.60 3.91
C GLY A 12 -8.89 -11.68 3.44
N VAL A 13 -8.53 -12.38 2.35
CA VAL A 13 -9.32 -13.52 1.85
C VAL A 13 -9.38 -14.63 2.89
N VAL A 14 -8.25 -14.97 3.52
CA VAL A 14 -8.22 -15.95 4.62
C VAL A 14 -9.02 -15.46 5.82
N ALA A 15 -8.91 -14.17 6.14
CA ALA A 15 -9.68 -13.54 7.22
C ALA A 15 -11.19 -13.44 6.92
N THR A 16 -11.64 -13.68 5.68
CA THR A 16 -13.08 -13.86 5.42
C THR A 16 -13.59 -15.21 5.93
N MET A 17 -12.70 -16.20 6.05
CA MET A 17 -13.06 -17.58 6.42
C MET A 17 -12.92 -17.76 7.93
N SER A 18 -14.04 -18.01 8.60
CA SER A 18 -14.11 -18.39 10.00
C SER A 18 -14.50 -19.86 10.12
N VAL A 19 -13.83 -20.62 10.97
CA VAL A 19 -14.19 -22.03 11.22
C VAL A 19 -14.98 -22.09 12.52
N VAL A 20 -16.30 -22.28 12.40
CA VAL A 20 -17.20 -22.45 13.55
C VAL A 20 -17.77 -23.86 13.47
N ASP A 21 -17.59 -24.66 14.51
CA ASP A 21 -18.04 -26.06 14.58
C ASP A 21 -17.59 -26.94 13.40
N GLY A 22 -16.35 -26.73 12.93
CA GLY A 22 -15.76 -27.48 11.81
C GLY A 22 -16.31 -27.11 10.42
N LYS A 23 -17.15 -26.08 10.33
CA LYS A 23 -17.65 -25.52 9.06
C LYS A 23 -17.03 -24.18 8.76
N VAL A 24 -16.64 -23.99 7.49
CA VAL A 24 -16.15 -22.70 7.00
C VAL A 24 -17.35 -21.78 6.76
N THR A 25 -17.37 -20.66 7.46
CA THR A 25 -18.37 -19.60 7.33
C THR A 25 -17.66 -18.32 6.87
N PHE A 26 -18.33 -17.53 6.04
CA PHE A 26 -17.78 -16.27 5.55
C PHE A 26 -18.27 -15.11 6.42
N THR A 27 -17.36 -14.21 6.80
CA THR A 27 -17.67 -13.00 7.57
C THR A 27 -17.75 -11.76 6.66
N ASP A 28 -18.83 -10.99 6.81
CA ASP A 28 -19.08 -9.75 6.04
C ASP A 28 -17.97 -8.70 6.24
N ILE A 29 -17.37 -8.69 7.43
CA ILE A 29 -16.27 -7.79 7.79
C ILE A 29 -15.02 -8.10 6.95
N GLY A 30 -14.70 -9.38 6.73
CA GLY A 30 -13.57 -9.76 5.88
C GLY A 30 -13.79 -9.38 4.42
N ILE A 31 -15.00 -9.61 3.90
CA ILE A 31 -15.35 -9.30 2.51
C ILE A 31 -15.25 -7.79 2.26
N SER A 32 -15.84 -6.98 3.14
CA SER A 32 -15.79 -5.51 3.03
C SER A 32 -14.37 -4.97 3.19
N ALA A 33 -13.55 -5.54 4.07
CA ALA A 33 -12.14 -5.18 4.23
C ALA A 33 -11.32 -5.43 2.94
N VAL A 34 -11.46 -6.61 2.32
CA VAL A 34 -10.79 -6.95 1.06
C VAL A 34 -11.24 -6.02 -0.06
N ALA A 35 -12.54 -5.80 -0.21
CA ALA A 35 -13.09 -4.92 -1.24
C ALA A 35 -12.57 -3.48 -1.11
N PHE A 36 -12.59 -2.94 0.12
CA PHE A 36 -12.06 -1.61 0.40
C PHE A 36 -10.57 -1.52 0.08
N TYR A 37 -9.77 -2.51 0.51
CA TYR A 37 -8.33 -2.53 0.24
C TYR A 37 -8.02 -2.60 -1.25
N LEU A 38 -8.74 -3.42 -2.02
CA LEU A 38 -8.57 -3.52 -3.47
C LEU A 38 -8.90 -2.20 -4.18
N LEU A 39 -9.98 -1.52 -3.79
CA LEU A 39 -10.32 -0.21 -4.32
C LEU A 39 -9.24 0.83 -4.00
N ALA A 40 -8.83 0.91 -2.74
CA ALA A 40 -7.78 1.83 -2.32
C ALA A 40 -6.47 1.55 -3.07
N TYR A 41 -6.09 0.28 -3.22
CA TYR A 41 -4.91 -0.16 -3.94
C TYR A 41 -4.97 0.15 -5.44
N LEU A 42 -6.13 -0.01 -6.07
CA LEU A 42 -6.37 0.34 -7.46
C LEU A 42 -6.09 1.83 -7.71
N PHE A 43 -6.75 2.72 -6.96
CA PHE A 43 -6.57 4.16 -7.13
C PHE A 43 -5.13 4.60 -6.81
N THR A 44 -4.54 4.02 -5.77
CA THR A 44 -3.16 4.34 -5.38
C THR A 44 -2.17 3.94 -6.48
N ASN A 45 -2.33 2.75 -7.06
CA ASN A 45 -1.47 2.29 -8.16
C ASN A 45 -1.68 3.09 -9.44
N LEU A 46 -2.92 3.38 -9.82
CA LEU A 46 -3.21 4.21 -10.99
C LEU A 46 -2.56 5.58 -10.84
N GLY A 47 -2.64 6.18 -9.65
CA GLY A 47 -1.95 7.41 -9.31
C GLY A 47 -0.44 7.28 -9.43
N ALA A 48 0.15 6.29 -8.76
CA ALA A 48 1.60 6.08 -8.77
C ALA A 48 2.18 5.83 -10.18
N PHE A 49 1.55 4.94 -10.96
CA PHE A 49 1.96 4.69 -12.35
C PHE A 49 1.70 5.89 -13.26
N GLY A 50 0.59 6.62 -13.06
CA GLY A 50 0.31 7.85 -13.78
C GLY A 50 1.42 8.89 -13.58
N MET A 51 1.90 9.05 -12.34
CA MET A 51 3.03 9.93 -12.04
C MET A 51 4.34 9.44 -12.66
N LEU A 52 4.60 8.14 -12.62
CA LEU A 52 5.78 7.54 -13.25
C LEU A 52 5.80 7.81 -14.76
N ILE A 53 4.67 7.66 -15.44
CA ILE A 53 4.55 7.95 -16.88
C ILE A 53 4.80 9.44 -17.18
N LEU A 54 4.28 10.35 -16.34
CA LEU A 54 4.51 11.79 -16.49
C LEU A 54 5.99 12.12 -16.38
N VAL A 55 6.68 11.57 -15.37
CA VAL A 55 8.13 11.74 -15.18
C VAL A 55 8.93 11.19 -16.36
N CYS A 56 8.57 9.99 -16.85
CA CYS A 56 9.27 9.38 -17.98
C CYS A 56 9.13 10.19 -19.28
N ARG A 57 8.04 10.95 -19.44
CA ARG A 57 7.81 11.78 -20.63
C ARG A 57 8.77 12.98 -20.71
N ASP A 58 9.28 13.45 -19.58
CA ASP A 58 10.22 14.58 -19.49
C ASP A 58 11.69 14.17 -19.68
N GLY A 59 11.94 12.93 -20.14
CA GLY A 59 13.28 12.44 -20.49
C GLY A 59 14.01 11.70 -19.35
N TYR A 60 13.38 11.54 -18.19
CA TYR A 60 13.87 10.69 -17.12
C TYR A 60 13.58 9.22 -17.46
N ARG A 61 14.53 8.32 -17.23
CA ARG A 61 14.29 6.90 -17.52
C ARG A 61 13.30 6.28 -16.53
N GLY A 62 13.25 6.80 -15.30
CA GLY A 62 12.30 6.36 -14.26
C GLY A 62 12.55 4.93 -13.77
N ASP A 63 13.60 4.29 -14.28
CA ASP A 63 13.96 2.90 -14.04
C ASP A 63 14.74 2.76 -12.73
N ASN A 64 15.50 3.80 -12.37
CA ASN A 64 16.31 3.85 -11.16
C ASN A 64 15.74 4.86 -10.16
N ILE A 65 15.93 4.59 -8.87
CA ILE A 65 15.62 5.55 -7.80
C ILE A 65 16.36 6.89 -8.02
N GLU A 66 17.56 6.86 -8.59
CA GLU A 66 18.35 8.05 -8.89
C GLU A 66 17.71 8.97 -9.93
N ASP A 67 16.88 8.43 -10.82
CA ASP A 67 16.15 9.23 -11.81
C ASP A 67 15.08 10.12 -11.16
N TRP A 68 14.75 9.88 -9.88
CA TRP A 68 13.77 10.66 -9.14
C TRP A 68 14.36 11.89 -8.44
N LYS A 69 15.69 12.07 -8.46
CA LYS A 69 16.38 13.19 -7.81
C LYS A 69 15.88 14.53 -8.31
N GLY A 70 15.59 15.45 -7.39
CA GLY A 70 15.13 16.80 -7.71
C GLY A 70 13.75 16.93 -8.35
N ILE A 71 13.07 15.83 -8.73
CA ILE A 71 11.73 15.88 -9.37
C ILE A 71 10.70 16.52 -8.46
N GLY A 72 10.75 16.22 -7.16
CA GLY A 72 9.84 16.80 -6.17
C GLY A 72 9.99 18.32 -6.05
N GLN A 73 11.19 18.86 -6.32
CA GLN A 73 11.46 20.29 -6.33
C GLN A 73 11.09 20.94 -7.67
N ALA A 74 11.38 20.27 -8.79
CA ALA A 74 11.08 20.77 -10.14
C ALA A 74 9.57 20.85 -10.42
N HIS A 75 8.82 19.82 -9.98
CA HIS A 75 7.38 19.73 -10.19
C HIS A 75 6.65 19.48 -8.86
N PRO A 76 6.49 20.51 -8.00
CA PRO A 76 6.04 20.33 -6.62
C PRO A 76 4.65 19.72 -6.48
N TRP A 77 3.69 20.07 -7.35
CA TRP A 77 2.33 19.52 -7.30
C TRP A 77 2.28 18.03 -7.68
N ALA A 78 3.00 17.67 -8.76
CA ALA A 78 3.19 16.29 -9.19
C ALA A 78 3.90 15.47 -8.10
N GLY A 79 4.97 16.03 -7.53
CA GLY A 79 5.72 15.43 -6.43
C GLY A 79 4.83 15.15 -5.22
N MET A 80 4.05 16.14 -4.76
CA MET A 80 3.13 15.97 -3.63
C MET A 80 2.09 14.88 -3.88
N ALA A 81 1.49 14.85 -5.08
CA ALA A 81 0.54 13.80 -5.43
C ALA A 81 1.19 12.40 -5.38
N PHE A 82 2.41 12.27 -5.91
CA PHE A 82 3.15 11.01 -5.85
C PHE A 82 3.50 10.61 -4.42
N VAL A 83 3.90 11.55 -3.58
CA VAL A 83 4.11 11.31 -2.15
C VAL A 83 2.84 10.74 -1.51
N VAL A 84 1.67 11.35 -1.74
CA VAL A 84 0.41 10.83 -1.19
C VAL A 84 0.16 9.37 -1.61
N PHE A 85 0.43 9.01 -2.87
CA PHE A 85 0.30 7.62 -3.32
C PHE A 85 1.33 6.70 -2.65
N LEU A 86 2.59 7.11 -2.50
CA LEU A 86 3.60 6.33 -1.79
C LEU A 86 3.27 6.15 -0.30
N LEU A 87 2.77 7.19 0.37
CA LEU A 87 2.30 7.12 1.75
C LEU A 87 1.09 6.19 1.87
N SER A 88 0.21 6.16 0.87
CA SER A 88 -0.91 5.22 0.81
C SER A 88 -0.44 3.77 0.68
N LEU A 89 0.54 3.49 -0.18
CA LEU A 89 1.15 2.15 -0.27
C LEU A 89 1.86 1.75 1.05
N GLY A 90 2.55 2.70 1.67
CA GLY A 90 3.17 2.53 2.99
C GLY A 90 2.14 2.29 4.10
N GLY A 91 0.95 2.84 3.96
CA GLY A 91 -0.11 2.76 4.96
C GLY A 91 0.11 3.71 6.12
N ILE A 92 0.33 5.00 5.83
CA ILE A 92 0.40 6.04 6.88
C ILE A 92 -1.02 6.51 7.23
N PRO A 93 -1.34 6.80 8.51
CA PRO A 93 -2.68 7.12 8.99
C PRO A 93 -3.61 8.02 8.14
N PRO A 94 -3.16 9.11 7.50
CA PRO A 94 -4.03 9.98 6.72
C PRO A 94 -4.38 9.43 5.33
N THR A 95 -4.08 8.15 5.03
CA THR A 95 -4.22 7.58 3.67
C THR A 95 -5.22 6.43 3.60
N ALA A 96 -5.83 6.26 2.42
CA ALA A 96 -6.78 5.16 2.17
C ALA A 96 -6.13 3.77 2.34
N GLY A 97 -4.85 3.62 1.95
CA GLY A 97 -4.13 2.36 2.13
C GLY A 97 -3.93 1.96 3.59
N PHE A 98 -3.83 2.92 4.53
CA PHE A 98 -3.81 2.62 5.96
C PHE A 98 -5.15 2.09 6.45
N VAL A 99 -6.24 2.77 6.11
CA VAL A 99 -7.60 2.33 6.49
C VAL A 99 -7.88 0.92 5.98
N GLY A 100 -7.45 0.61 4.75
CA GLY A 100 -7.59 -0.72 4.19
C GLY A 100 -6.77 -1.78 4.95
N LYS A 101 -5.50 -1.50 5.26
CA LYS A 101 -4.68 -2.41 6.09
C LYS A 101 -5.28 -2.61 7.48
N LEU A 102 -5.77 -1.55 8.12
CA LEU A 102 -6.44 -1.64 9.41
C LEU A 102 -7.65 -2.56 9.37
N TYR A 103 -8.50 -2.47 8.36
CA TYR A 103 -9.64 -3.38 8.22
C TYR A 103 -9.21 -4.82 7.98
N LEU A 104 -8.17 -5.06 7.18
CA LEU A 104 -7.61 -6.39 6.99
C LEU A 104 -7.06 -6.97 8.29
N PHE A 105 -6.33 -6.18 9.08
CA PHE A 105 -5.82 -6.60 10.38
C PHE A 105 -6.94 -6.82 11.38
N ALA A 106 -7.96 -5.97 11.40
CA ALA A 106 -9.13 -6.14 12.26
C ALA A 106 -9.88 -7.44 11.92
N ALA A 107 -10.07 -7.74 10.64
CA ALA A 107 -10.68 -8.99 10.19
C ALA A 107 -9.83 -10.21 10.58
N ALA A 108 -8.51 -10.12 10.46
CA ALA A 108 -7.59 -11.20 10.86
C ALA A 108 -7.64 -11.46 12.38
N VAL A 109 -7.63 -10.40 13.19
CA VAL A 109 -7.69 -10.48 14.67
C VAL A 109 -9.04 -11.02 15.14
N GLN A 110 -10.15 -10.62 14.50
CA GLN A 110 -11.49 -11.13 14.84
C GLN A 110 -11.67 -12.62 14.56
N ASN A 111 -10.97 -13.14 13.56
CA ASN A 111 -10.96 -14.57 13.23
C ASN A 111 -9.76 -15.32 13.85
N GLU A 112 -9.15 -14.76 14.89
CA GLU A 112 -8.05 -15.36 15.67
C GLU A 112 -6.76 -15.65 14.86
N TYR A 113 -6.64 -15.10 13.65
CA TYR A 113 -5.44 -15.18 12.81
C TYR A 113 -4.36 -14.17 13.26
N TYR A 114 -4.02 -14.17 14.54
CA TYR A 114 -3.08 -13.20 15.12
C TYR A 114 -1.69 -13.26 14.47
N TRP A 115 -1.21 -14.45 14.12
CA TRP A 115 0.10 -14.62 13.49
C TRP A 115 0.17 -13.92 12.12
N LEU A 116 -0.91 -13.98 11.33
CA LEU A 116 -1.02 -13.28 10.04
C LEU A 116 -0.99 -11.77 10.24
N ALA A 117 -1.72 -11.26 11.24
CA ALA A 117 -1.74 -9.84 11.57
C ALA A 117 -0.33 -9.34 11.96
N VAL A 118 0.41 -10.10 12.77
CA VAL A 118 1.79 -9.75 13.17
C VAL A 118 2.72 -9.71 11.96
N ILE A 119 2.70 -10.73 11.10
CA ILE A 119 3.53 -10.76 9.90
C ILE A 119 3.20 -9.59 8.98
N GLY A 120 1.91 -9.30 8.77
CA GLY A 120 1.49 -8.16 7.96
C GLY A 120 1.92 -6.81 8.55
N LEU A 121 1.86 -6.64 9.87
CA LEU A 121 2.32 -5.43 10.53
C LEU A 121 3.83 -5.20 10.30
N VAL A 122 4.63 -6.24 10.48
CA VAL A 122 6.09 -6.20 10.24
C VAL A 122 6.39 -5.87 8.78
N MET A 123 5.71 -6.54 7.84
CA MET A 123 5.88 -6.27 6.41
C MET A 123 5.47 -4.84 6.05
N SER A 124 4.50 -4.25 6.76
CA SER A 124 4.09 -2.87 6.54
C SER A 124 5.17 -1.90 6.98
N ALA A 125 5.76 -2.12 8.16
CA ALA A 125 6.89 -1.33 8.66
C ALA A 125 8.09 -1.41 7.71
N VAL A 126 8.41 -2.60 7.21
CA VAL A 126 9.48 -2.80 6.22
C VAL A 126 9.18 -2.05 4.92
N SER A 127 7.94 -2.10 4.41
CA SER A 127 7.55 -1.37 3.20
C SER A 127 7.71 0.15 3.33
N MET A 128 7.47 0.68 4.53
CA MET A 128 7.57 2.12 4.81
C MET A 128 9.00 2.64 4.60
N TYR A 129 10.02 1.85 4.93
CA TYR A 129 11.42 2.22 4.68
C TYR A 129 11.70 2.45 3.19
N TYR A 130 11.27 1.53 2.33
CA TYR A 130 11.52 1.63 0.89
C TYR A 130 10.76 2.81 0.26
N TYR A 131 9.51 3.06 0.64
CA TYR A 131 8.75 4.20 0.12
C TYR A 131 9.26 5.54 0.65
N GLY A 132 9.66 5.61 1.92
CA GLY A 132 10.28 6.79 2.51
C GLY A 132 11.58 7.17 1.80
N ARG A 133 12.39 6.19 1.40
CA ARG A 133 13.62 6.43 0.63
C ARG A 133 13.34 7.12 -0.71
N ILE A 134 12.29 6.73 -1.44
CA ILE A 134 11.93 7.37 -2.71
C ILE A 134 11.56 8.84 -2.48
N ILE A 135 10.78 9.13 -1.43
CA ILE A 135 10.40 10.50 -1.06
C ILE A 135 11.64 11.33 -0.71
N MET A 136 12.57 10.76 0.05
CA MET A 136 13.83 11.42 0.41
C MET A 136 14.63 11.79 -0.84
N VAL A 137 14.82 10.85 -1.77
CA VAL A 137 15.57 11.08 -3.01
C VAL A 137 14.91 12.17 -3.86
N MET A 138 13.58 12.21 -3.92
CA MET A 138 12.85 13.24 -4.69
C MET A 138 13.04 14.68 -4.20
N TYR A 139 13.22 14.87 -2.89
CA TYR A 139 13.18 16.20 -2.28
C TYR A 139 14.50 16.64 -1.65
N MET A 140 15.35 15.71 -1.22
CA MET A 140 16.56 16.00 -0.43
C MET A 140 17.85 15.74 -1.21
N GLU A 141 17.80 14.99 -2.31
CA GLU A 141 18.95 14.74 -3.17
C GLU A 141 18.86 15.58 -4.44
N ASN A 142 19.96 16.28 -4.76
CA ASN A 142 20.15 17.12 -5.93
C ASN A 142 21.25 16.55 -6.82
#